data_AF-A0A5E7N218-F1
#
_entry.id   AF-A0A5E7N218-F1
#
_cell.length_a   1.000
_cell.length_b   1.000
_cell.length_c   1.000
_cell.angle_alpha   90.00
_cell.angle_beta   90.00
_cell.angle_gamma   90.00
#
_symmetry.space_group_name_H-M   'P 1'
#
loop_
_entity.id
_entity.type
_entity.pdbx_description
1 polymer ?
#
loop_
_entity_poly.entity_id
_entity_poly.type
_entity_poly.pdbx_seq_one_letter_code
_entity_poly.pdbx_strand_id
1 'polypeptide(L)'
;MQNTINIAANQQEVLDGFDQAKLPIDRDSIRSRRLLRMIELVEVLRTPDNQRTIWQMLLDAGANPDFILIRDCDDDAQQGRRPAIQVRVNTCKHRGFVVLGYDADDRGFKLLLQDEGTSIARVTVEKVNVRKLAEVLEDLVDDGTRRLPQSSANNAVSSNAAIQGDYLLRA
;
A
#
# COMPACT_ATOMS: atom_id res chain seq x y z
N MET A 1 33.20 22.25 22.55
CA MET A 1 32.62 20.97 23.01
C MET A 1 31.15 21.02 22.60
N GLN A 2 30.79 20.41 21.46
CA GLN A 2 30.10 19.09 21.38
C GLN A 2 28.72 19.14 22.07
N ASN A 3 27.58 18.75 21.50
CA ASN A 3 27.30 18.01 20.27
C ASN A 3 25.79 18.17 19.91
N THR A 4 25.52 18.41 18.64
CA THR A 4 24.42 17.93 17.78
C THR A 4 23.37 16.99 18.38
N ILE A 5 22.08 17.26 18.15
CA ILE A 5 21.15 16.28 17.54
C ILE A 5 20.19 17.01 16.57
N ASN A 6 20.47 16.85 15.28
CA ASN A 6 19.48 16.97 14.21
C ASN A 6 18.42 15.87 14.44
N ILE A 7 17.18 16.24 14.73
CA ILE A 7 16.05 15.38 14.41
C ILE A 7 15.43 16.00 13.19
N ALA A 8 15.77 15.42 12.04
CA ALA A 8 15.13 15.69 10.77
C ALA A 8 13.62 15.75 11.01
N ALA A 9 13.02 16.90 10.71
CA ALA A 9 11.59 17.05 10.59
C ALA A 9 11.14 15.95 9.63
N ASN A 10 10.59 14.88 10.21
CA ASN A 10 10.11 13.73 9.48
C ASN A 10 9.09 14.26 8.50
N GLN A 11 9.37 14.12 7.21
CA GLN A 11 8.52 14.52 6.10
C GLN A 11 7.29 13.61 6.09
N GLN A 12 6.42 13.81 7.06
CA GLN A 12 5.02 13.43 7.02
C GLN A 12 4.28 14.75 7.05
N GLU A 13 4.19 15.39 5.88
CA GLU A 13 2.96 16.11 5.56
C GLU A 13 1.83 15.14 5.95
N VAL A 14 1.13 15.48 7.03
CA VAL A 14 -0.06 14.79 7.49
C VAL A 14 -0.99 14.77 6.30
N LEU A 15 -1.00 13.65 5.57
CA LEU A 15 -1.89 13.39 4.45
C LEU A 15 -3.29 13.46 5.04
N ASP A 16 -3.98 14.57 4.77
CA ASP A 16 -5.11 15.07 5.53
C ASP A 16 -6.08 13.96 6.01
N GLY A 17 -5.94 13.59 7.29
CA GLY A 17 -6.74 12.56 7.98
C GLY A 17 -6.47 11.10 7.59
N PHE A 18 -5.23 10.71 7.30
CA PHE A 18 -4.80 9.31 7.21
C PHE A 18 -3.65 9.02 8.17
N ASP A 19 -3.73 7.89 8.84
CA ASP A 19 -2.70 7.35 9.72
C ASP A 19 -2.02 6.16 9.06
N GLN A 20 -0.73 5.98 9.37
CA GLN A 20 0.04 4.85 8.89
C GLN A 20 -0.22 3.62 9.77
N ALA A 21 -0.71 2.54 9.17
CA ALA A 21 -0.88 1.24 9.82
C ALA A 21 0.20 0.27 9.33
N LYS A 22 1.02 -0.23 10.25
CA LYS A 22 2.04 -1.26 9.96
C LYS A 22 1.36 -2.59 9.63
N LEU A 23 1.93 -3.35 8.70
CA LEU A 23 1.49 -4.70 8.37
C LEU A 23 2.25 -5.75 9.21
N PRO A 24 1.58 -6.81 9.72
CA PRO A 24 0.12 -7.03 9.69
C PRO A 24 -0.62 -6.03 10.60
N ILE A 25 -1.82 -5.64 10.17
CA ILE A 25 -2.64 -4.64 10.88
C ILE A 25 -3.17 -5.23 12.18
N ASP A 26 -2.97 -4.50 13.28
CA ASP A 26 -3.69 -4.76 14.52
C ASP A 26 -5.16 -4.37 14.35
N ARG A 27 -6.04 -5.37 14.18
CA ARG A 27 -7.46 -5.14 13.94
C ARG A 27 -8.20 -4.70 15.21
N ASP A 28 -7.68 -5.02 16.39
CA ASP A 28 -8.30 -4.66 17.66
C ASP A 28 -8.14 -3.16 17.95
N SER A 29 -7.15 -2.50 17.33
CA SER A 29 -6.97 -1.06 17.43
C SER A 29 -7.89 -0.24 16.51
N ILE A 30 -8.63 -0.89 15.59
CA ILE A 30 -9.50 -0.21 14.63
C ILE A 30 -10.92 -0.10 15.18
N ARG A 31 -11.45 1.12 15.22
CA ARG A 31 -12.81 1.40 15.69
C ARG A 31 -13.86 1.15 14.62
N SER A 32 -13.59 1.55 13.37
CA SER A 32 -14.54 1.45 12.26
C SER A 32 -14.72 0.02 11.78
N ARG A 33 -15.94 -0.50 11.89
CA ARG A 33 -16.34 -1.79 11.31
C ARG A 33 -16.32 -1.74 9.79
N ARG A 34 -16.64 -0.59 9.22
CA ARG A 34 -16.53 -0.33 7.78
C ARG A 34 -15.08 -0.43 7.30
N LEU A 35 -14.13 0.16 8.03
CA LEU A 35 -12.71 0.05 7.70
C LEU A 35 -12.21 -1.40 7.81
N LEU A 36 -12.57 -2.11 8.89
CA LEU A 36 -12.26 -3.53 9.06
C LEU A 36 -12.75 -4.37 7.87
N ARG A 37 -13.98 -4.11 7.40
CA ARG A 37 -14.53 -4.77 6.22
C ARG A 37 -13.76 -4.42 4.94
N MET A 38 -13.33 -3.18 4.75
CA MET A 38 -12.51 -2.81 3.59
C MET A 38 -11.17 -3.52 3.59
N ILE A 39 -10.50 -3.61 4.75
CA ILE A 39 -9.25 -4.35 4.91
C ILE A 39 -9.45 -5.82 4.52
N GLU A 40 -10.48 -6.46 5.06
CA GLU A 40 -10.81 -7.85 4.73
C GLU A 40 -11.02 -8.02 3.21
N LEU A 41 -11.82 -7.15 2.58
CA LEU A 41 -12.08 -7.24 1.14
C LEU A 41 -10.80 -7.08 0.30
N VAL A 42 -9.91 -6.16 0.68
CA VAL A 42 -8.61 -5.98 0.01
C VAL A 42 -7.73 -7.22 0.15
N GLU A 43 -7.77 -7.88 1.30
CA GLU A 43 -6.98 -9.08 1.57
C GLU A 43 -7.53 -10.33 0.86
N VAL A 44 -8.86 -10.48 0.76
CA VAL A 44 -9.49 -11.74 0.33
C VAL A 44 -10.03 -11.74 -1.10
N LEU A 45 -10.49 -10.59 -1.61
CA LEU A 45 -11.07 -10.55 -2.96
C LEU A 45 -9.97 -10.79 -3.99
N ARG A 46 -10.30 -11.62 -4.98
CA ARG A 46 -9.40 -11.95 -6.08
C ARG A 46 -9.66 -11.08 -7.29
N THR A 47 -8.60 -10.82 -8.05
CA THR A 47 -8.68 -10.21 -9.38
C THR A 47 -9.54 -11.09 -10.31
N PRO A 48 -10.20 -10.52 -11.33
CA PRO A 48 -10.97 -11.25 -12.34
C PRO A 48 -10.28 -12.48 -12.96
N ASP A 49 -8.96 -12.44 -13.15
CA ASP A 49 -8.15 -13.57 -13.62
C ASP A 49 -7.93 -14.69 -12.57
N ASN A 50 -8.38 -14.46 -11.35
CA ASN A 50 -8.29 -15.31 -10.16
C ASN A 50 -6.86 -15.61 -9.68
N GLN A 51 -5.84 -14.94 -10.23
CA GLN A 51 -4.44 -15.25 -9.98
C GLN A 51 -3.88 -14.64 -8.69
N ARG A 52 -4.45 -13.53 -8.23
CA ARG A 52 -3.95 -12.78 -7.09
C ARG A 52 -5.09 -12.10 -6.32
N THR A 53 -4.83 -11.70 -5.08
CA THR A 53 -5.74 -10.86 -4.29
C THR A 53 -5.61 -9.40 -4.69
N ILE A 54 -6.58 -8.56 -4.31
CA ILE A 54 -6.48 -7.10 -4.49
C ILE A 54 -5.19 -6.59 -3.84
N TRP A 55 -4.85 -7.05 -2.62
CA TRP A 55 -3.61 -6.66 -1.95
C TRP A 55 -2.35 -6.99 -2.78
N GLN A 56 -2.28 -8.20 -3.34
CA GLN A 56 -1.15 -8.60 -4.19
C GLN A 56 -1.07 -7.75 -5.47
N MET A 57 -2.20 -7.42 -6.09
CA MET A 57 -2.24 -6.50 -7.22
C MET A 57 -1.78 -5.08 -6.83
N LEU A 58 -2.12 -4.61 -5.62
CA LEU A 58 -1.65 -3.31 -5.13
C LEU A 58 -0.13 -3.32 -4.89
N LEU A 59 0.43 -4.42 -4.37
CA LEU A 59 1.88 -4.60 -4.26
C LEU A 59 2.55 -4.57 -5.64
N ASP A 60 1.99 -5.30 -6.61
CA ASP A 60 2.40 -5.25 -8.01
C ASP A 60 2.32 -3.82 -8.55
N ALA A 61 1.29 -3.06 -8.18
CA ALA A 61 1.11 -1.66 -8.55
C ALA A 61 2.05 -0.68 -7.79
N GLY A 62 2.87 -1.15 -6.85
CA GLY A 62 3.88 -0.33 -6.16
C GLY A 62 3.48 0.13 -4.75
N ALA A 63 2.49 -0.53 -4.14
CA ALA A 63 2.18 -0.35 -2.73
C ALA A 63 3.37 -0.68 -1.83
N ASN A 64 3.44 -0.01 -0.68
CA ASN A 64 4.47 -0.32 0.31
C ASN A 64 4.12 -1.66 1.03
N PRO A 65 5.06 -2.62 1.15
CA PRO A 65 4.79 -3.90 1.78
C PRO A 65 4.79 -3.86 3.31
N ASP A 66 5.30 -2.79 3.93
CA ASP A 66 5.46 -2.66 5.38
C ASP A 66 4.29 -1.91 6.03
N PHE A 67 3.55 -1.10 5.28
CA PHE A 67 2.43 -0.31 5.80
C PHE A 67 1.39 0.07 4.74
N ILE A 68 0.20 0.43 5.22
CA ILE A 68 -0.83 1.12 4.45
C ILE A 68 -1.27 2.40 5.16
N LEU A 69 -1.92 3.30 4.42
CA LEU A 69 -2.53 4.48 5.02
C LEU A 69 -4.02 4.21 5.22
N ILE A 70 -4.51 4.44 6.43
CA ILE A 70 -5.91 4.21 6.80
C ILE A 70 -6.49 5.46 7.43
N ARG A 71 -7.79 5.67 7.22
CA ARG A 71 -8.59 6.63 7.96
C ARG A 71 -9.59 5.85 8.78
N ASP A 72 -9.27 5.68 10.06
CA ASP A 72 -10.21 5.16 11.04
C ASP A 72 -11.12 6.29 11.53
N CYS A 73 -12.43 6.05 11.56
CA CYS A 73 -13.40 7.06 11.94
C CYS A 73 -14.55 6.44 12.72
N ASP A 74 -15.30 7.29 13.41
CA ASP A 74 -16.53 6.86 14.05
C ASP A 74 -17.60 6.59 12.99
N ASP A 75 -18.04 5.34 12.92
CA ASP A 75 -19.03 4.87 11.94
C ASP A 75 -20.41 5.54 12.12
N ASP A 76 -20.70 6.06 13.31
CA ASP A 76 -21.98 6.70 13.64
C ASP A 76 -21.96 8.23 13.40
N ALA A 77 -20.78 8.81 13.13
CA ALA A 77 -20.67 10.24 12.85
C ALA A 77 -21.27 10.62 11.49
N GLN A 78 -22.41 11.32 11.50
CA GLN A 78 -23.12 11.71 10.27
C GLN A 78 -22.40 12.78 9.43
N GLN A 79 -21.64 13.68 10.05
CA GLN A 79 -20.98 14.82 9.40
C GLN A 79 -19.45 14.66 9.28
N GLY A 80 -18.94 13.45 9.51
CA GLY A 80 -17.50 13.16 9.49
C GLY A 80 -16.98 12.68 8.13
N ARG A 81 -15.65 12.69 7.97
CA ARG A 81 -14.99 11.98 6.87
C ARG A 81 -15.31 10.48 6.98
N ARG A 82 -15.59 9.85 5.83
CA ARG A 82 -15.82 8.40 5.74
C ARG A 82 -14.53 7.62 5.90
N PRO A 83 -14.59 6.37 6.40
CA PRO A 83 -13.40 5.55 6.55
C PRO A 83 -12.82 5.27 5.17
N ALA A 84 -11.50 5.14 5.10
CA ALA A 84 -10.82 4.95 3.82
C ALA A 84 -9.49 4.24 3.98
N ILE A 85 -9.04 3.61 2.90
CA ILE A 85 -7.69 3.09 2.71
C ILE A 85 -7.06 3.90 1.58
N GLN A 86 -5.85 4.40 1.78
CA GLN A 86 -5.05 5.04 0.74
C GLN A 86 -3.79 4.24 0.49
N VAL A 87 -3.51 3.98 -0.78
CA VAL A 87 -2.36 3.18 -1.21
C VAL A 87 -1.61 3.92 -2.31
N ARG A 88 -0.29 4.03 -2.16
CA ARG A 88 0.56 4.57 -3.21
C ARG A 88 0.63 3.56 -4.36
N VAL A 89 0.48 4.05 -5.59
CA VAL A 89 0.64 3.26 -6.81
C VAL A 89 1.57 3.99 -7.78
N ASN A 90 2.30 3.20 -8.55
CA ASN A 90 3.25 3.65 -9.56
C ASN A 90 3.22 2.65 -10.71
N THR A 91 2.27 2.82 -11.62
CA THR A 91 2.10 1.98 -12.82
C THR A 91 2.06 2.86 -14.06
N CYS A 92 2.04 2.23 -15.23
CA CYS A 92 1.82 2.95 -16.48
C CYS A 92 0.44 3.62 -16.54
N LYS A 93 -0.55 3.13 -15.77
CA LYS A 93 -1.90 3.71 -15.70
C LYS A 93 -1.98 4.92 -14.79
N HIS A 94 -1.34 4.85 -13.62
CA HIS A 94 -1.41 5.92 -12.62
C HIS A 94 -0.16 5.99 -11.75
N ARG A 95 0.25 7.23 -11.43
CA ARG A 95 1.33 7.50 -10.48
C ARG A 95 0.83 8.49 -9.43
N GLY A 96 0.74 8.02 -8.19
CA GLY A 96 0.18 8.77 -7.09
C GLY A 96 -0.49 7.83 -6.10
N PHE A 97 -1.77 8.08 -5.79
CA PHE A 97 -2.52 7.31 -4.81
C PHE A 97 -3.84 6.80 -5.38
N VAL A 98 -4.22 5.59 -4.96
CA VAL A 98 -5.60 5.12 -5.00
C VAL A 98 -6.20 5.24 -3.59
N VAL A 99 -7.41 5.76 -3.50
CA VAL A 99 -8.17 5.85 -2.25
C VAL A 99 -9.45 5.03 -2.39
N LEU A 100 -9.61 4.04 -1.51
CA LEU A 100 -10.83 3.25 -1.35
C LEU A 100 -11.58 3.78 -0.14
N GLY A 101 -12.83 4.20 -0.32
CA GLY A 101 -13.73 4.56 0.78
C GLY A 101 -15.16 4.13 0.49
N TYR A 102 -16.06 4.42 1.43
CA TYR A 102 -17.50 4.24 1.22
C TYR A 102 -18.11 5.43 0.50
N ASP A 103 -19.16 5.16 -0.29
CA ASP A 103 -20.03 6.20 -0.83
C ASP A 103 -20.77 6.95 0.29
N ALA A 104 -21.24 8.15 0.00
CA ALA A 104 -21.93 8.99 0.97
C ALA A 104 -23.21 8.34 1.53
N ASP A 105 -23.90 7.54 0.71
CA ASP A 105 -25.12 6.79 1.04
C ASP A 105 -24.86 5.38 1.59
N ASP A 106 -23.58 5.00 1.73
CA ASP A 106 -23.13 3.70 2.26
C ASP A 106 -23.63 2.48 1.45
N ARG A 107 -24.05 2.68 0.18
CA ARG A 107 -24.55 1.60 -0.69
C ARG A 107 -23.47 0.93 -1.53
N GLY A 108 -22.25 1.47 -1.51
CA GLY A 108 -21.13 1.02 -2.30
C GLY A 108 -19.82 1.66 -1.88
N PHE A 109 -18.82 1.42 -2.70
CA PHE A 109 -17.50 2.01 -2.56
C PHE A 109 -17.29 3.14 -3.55
N LYS A 110 -16.49 4.10 -3.10
CA LYS A 110 -15.90 5.17 -3.88
C LYS A 110 -14.41 4.90 -4.05
N LEU A 111 -13.95 4.94 -5.29
CA LEU A 111 -12.55 4.85 -5.66
C LEU A 111 -12.08 6.17 -6.24
N LEU A 112 -10.96 6.67 -5.72
CA LEU A 112 -10.34 7.91 -6.20
C LEU A 112 -8.92 7.62 -6.68
N LEU A 113 -8.52 8.23 -7.80
CA LEU A 113 -7.12 8.37 -8.17
C LEU A 113 -6.68 9.80 -7.93
N GLN A 114 -5.60 9.98 -7.18
CA GLN A 114 -4.97 11.27 -6.89
C GLN A 114 -3.56 11.25 -7.47
N ASP A 115 -3.17 12.27 -8.24
CA ASP A 115 -1.79 12.36 -8.71
C ASP A 115 -0.84 12.62 -7.52
N GLU A 116 0.44 12.29 -7.69
CA GLU A 116 1.45 12.54 -6.67
C GLU A 116 1.53 14.05 -6.33
N GLY A 117 1.47 14.39 -5.03
CA GLY A 117 1.53 15.79 -4.56
C GLY A 117 0.21 16.57 -4.62
N THR A 118 -0.91 15.94 -4.98
CA THR A 118 -2.25 16.56 -4.93
C THR A 118 -3.25 15.73 -4.14
N SER A 119 -4.13 16.42 -3.41
CA SER A 119 -5.28 15.81 -2.74
C SER A 119 -6.55 15.82 -3.60
N ILE A 120 -6.50 16.42 -4.79
CA ILE A 120 -7.62 16.50 -5.73
C ILE A 120 -7.69 15.19 -6.50
N ALA A 121 -8.88 14.58 -6.51
CA ALA A 121 -9.12 13.38 -7.31
C ALA A 121 -9.10 13.72 -8.80
N ARG A 122 -8.20 13.07 -9.54
CA ARG A 122 -8.18 13.07 -11.01
C ARG A 122 -9.27 12.17 -11.58
N VAL A 123 -9.48 11.01 -10.97
CA VAL A 123 -10.55 10.07 -11.33
C VAL A 123 -11.36 9.78 -10.09
N THR A 124 -12.68 9.72 -10.26
CA THR A 124 -13.64 9.33 -9.22
C THR A 124 -14.59 8.29 -9.80
N VAL A 125 -14.67 7.13 -9.18
CA VAL A 125 -15.66 6.09 -9.50
C VAL A 125 -16.49 5.84 -8.25
N GLU A 126 -17.81 6.02 -8.35
CA GLU A 126 -18.75 5.89 -7.23
C GLU A 126 -19.70 4.71 -7.48
N LYS A 127 -20.41 4.28 -6.43
CA LYS A 127 -21.41 3.20 -6.49
C LYS A 127 -20.81 1.86 -6.93
N VAL A 128 -19.54 1.63 -6.60
CA VAL A 128 -18.86 0.36 -6.87
C VAL A 128 -19.33 -0.67 -5.85
N ASN A 129 -20.08 -1.67 -6.30
CA ASN A 129 -20.49 -2.75 -5.41
C ASN A 129 -19.33 -3.74 -5.16
N VAL A 130 -19.44 -4.54 -4.10
CA VAL A 130 -18.41 -5.52 -3.69
C VAL A 130 -18.00 -6.46 -4.84
N ARG A 131 -18.95 -6.89 -5.68
CA ARG A 131 -18.68 -7.84 -6.78
C ARG A 131 -17.84 -7.24 -7.91
N LYS A 132 -17.84 -5.92 -8.05
CA LYS A 132 -17.10 -5.18 -9.07
C LYS A 132 -15.83 -4.52 -8.52
N LEU A 133 -15.60 -4.57 -7.21
CA LEU A 133 -14.49 -3.85 -6.57
C LEU A 133 -13.12 -4.25 -7.13
N ALA A 134 -12.87 -5.56 -7.29
CA ALA A 134 -11.60 -6.05 -7.82
C ALA A 134 -11.38 -5.66 -9.30
N GLU A 135 -12.42 -5.82 -10.13
CA GLU A 135 -12.41 -5.46 -11.55
C GLU A 135 -12.13 -3.96 -11.76
N VAL A 136 -12.83 -3.09 -11.02
CA VAL A 136 -12.62 -1.64 -11.14
C VAL A 136 -11.23 -1.24 -10.67
N LEU A 137 -10.71 -1.84 -9.59
CA LEU A 137 -9.34 -1.56 -9.15
C LEU A 137 -8.30 -2.04 -10.18
N GLU A 138 -8.46 -3.23 -10.75
CA GLU A 138 -7.58 -3.72 -11.83
C GLU A 138 -7.56 -2.76 -13.02
N ASP A 139 -8.74 -2.33 -13.47
CA ASP A 139 -8.88 -1.37 -14.56
C ASP A 139 -8.18 -0.04 -14.27
N LEU A 140 -8.25 0.44 -13.01
CA LEU A 140 -7.67 1.71 -12.60
C LEU A 140 -6.14 1.67 -12.42
N VAL A 141 -5.61 0.63 -11.78
CA VAL A 141 -4.21 0.65 -11.31
C VAL A 141 -3.31 -0.38 -11.94
N ASP A 142 -3.82 -1.53 -12.37
CA ASP A 142 -2.98 -2.64 -12.81
C ASP A 142 -2.54 -2.51 -14.28
N ASP A 143 -1.24 -2.57 -14.55
CA ASP A 143 -0.70 -2.54 -15.92
C ASP A 143 -0.25 -3.92 -16.43
N GLY A 144 -0.63 -4.99 -15.73
CA GLY A 144 -0.23 -6.37 -16.01
C GLY A 144 1.18 -6.74 -15.55
N THR A 145 1.96 -5.78 -15.02
CA THR A 145 3.29 -6.06 -14.48
C THR A 145 3.17 -6.70 -13.11
N ARG A 146 3.83 -7.85 -12.92
CA ARG A 146 3.98 -8.48 -11.61
C ARG A 146 5.31 -8.07 -11.00
N ARG A 147 5.28 -7.37 -9.87
CA ARG A 147 6.48 -6.99 -9.13
C ARG A 147 6.67 -8.02 -8.04
N LEU A 148 7.62 -8.93 -8.24
CA LEU A 148 8.04 -9.82 -7.18
C LEU A 148 8.35 -8.96 -5.94
N PRO A 149 7.87 -9.34 -4.73
CA PRO A 149 8.34 -8.68 -3.52
C PRO A 149 9.86 -8.77 -3.56
N GLN A 150 10.53 -7.62 -3.54
CA GLN A 150 11.99 -7.58 -3.52
C GLN A 150 12.42 -8.41 -2.31
N SER A 151 12.86 -9.64 -2.56
CA SER A 151 13.64 -10.36 -1.59
C SER A 151 14.84 -9.45 -1.38
N SER A 152 15.05 -8.97 -0.17
CA SER A 152 16.31 -8.32 0.18
C SER A 152 17.40 -9.39 0.07
N ALA A 153 17.83 -9.67 -1.16
CA ALA A 153 19.05 -10.37 -1.48
C ALA A 153 20.16 -9.39 -1.13
N ASN A 154 20.44 -9.29 0.16
CA ASN A 154 21.68 -8.72 0.63
C ASN A 154 22.81 -9.51 -0.03
N ASN A 155 23.56 -8.83 -0.90
CA ASN A 155 24.83 -9.23 -1.48
C ASN A 155 25.57 -10.30 -0.66
N ALA A 156 25.38 -11.57 -1.01
CA ALA A 156 26.42 -12.56 -0.79
C ALA A 156 27.48 -12.29 -1.86
N VAL A 157 28.41 -11.39 -1.54
CA VAL A 157 29.64 -11.19 -2.29
C VAL A 157 30.26 -12.57 -2.49
N SER A 158 30.25 -13.05 -3.73
CA SER A 158 31.05 -14.19 -4.15
C SER A 158 32.51 -13.79 -4.11
N SER A 159 33.13 -13.87 -2.93
CA SER A 159 34.57 -13.84 -2.81
C SER A 159 35.10 -15.21 -3.23
N ASN A 160 35.27 -15.41 -4.53
CA ASN A 160 36.27 -16.33 -5.06
C ASN A 160 37.66 -15.80 -4.65
N ALA A 161 38.03 -15.98 -3.40
CA ALA A 161 39.41 -15.86 -2.97
C ALA A 161 40.09 -17.21 -3.22
N ALA A 162 40.71 -17.34 -4.39
CA ALA A 162 41.68 -18.37 -4.66
C ALA A 162 42.80 -18.27 -3.62
N ILE A 163 42.80 -19.14 -2.61
CA ILE A 163 43.98 -19.36 -1.77
C ILE A 163 44.85 -20.37 -2.51
N GLN A 164 45.60 -19.89 -3.50
CA GLN A 164 46.78 -20.57 -4.01
C GLN A 164 47.96 -20.07 -3.18
N GLY A 165 48.13 -20.68 -2.00
CA GLY A 165 49.23 -20.43 -1.07
C GLY A 165 50.21 -21.59 -1.12
N ASP A 166 51.22 -21.40 -1.94
CA ASP A 166 52.44 -22.19 -2.10
C ASP A 166 53.12 -22.47 -0.74
N TYR A 167 53.24 -23.75 -0.36
CA TYR A 167 54.15 -24.17 0.71
C TYR A 167 55.12 -25.20 0.15
N LEU A 168 56.16 -24.68 -0.50
CA LEU A 168 57.40 -25.39 -0.72
C LEU A 168 58.22 -25.48 0.59
N LEU A 169 58.55 -26.73 0.93
CA LEU A 169 59.76 -27.22 1.61
C LEU A 169 60.00 -26.86 3.09
N ARG A 170 60.12 -27.88 3.94
CA ARG A 170 61.40 -28.59 4.16
C ARG A 170 61.23 -29.87 4.99
N ALA A 171 62.09 -30.83 4.65
CA ALA A 171 62.41 -32.04 5.40
C ALA A 171 63.21 -31.72 6.67
#